data_AF-A0A2U1MQ84-F1
#
_entry.id   AF-A0A2U1MQ84-F1
#
_cell.length_a   1.000
_cell.length_b   1.000
_cell.length_c   1.000
_cell.angle_alpha   90.00
_cell.angle_beta   90.00
_cell.angle_gamma   90.00
#
_symmetry.space_group_name_H-M   'P 1'
#
loop_
_entity.id
_entity.type
_entity.pdbx_description
1 polymer ?
#
loop_
_entity_poly.entity_id
_entity_poly.type
_entity_poly.pdbx_seq_one_letter_code
_entity_poly.pdbx_strand_id
1 'polypeptide(L)'
;MTRRPSEYLPTGRWKKVSPLGGGACPNAAAKPPVSEFESPKLKMAGKLHGVTNGDVLFSSLARSLFVVASPTEGQVLKAGENNIVVTFGLNETVRNQTNGLYKKMEVKLCYAPISQVDRKWRKTVDNLKKDKTCQFTIYDKPYETNVEGFRWKIEKDTPTATYFVRAYAYNSNGEEVAYGQTTNGKKTENLFKIQGISGRHASMDIASVCFSVFALVSLFGFFLIEKQQSKS
;
A
#
# COMPACT_ATOMS: atom_id res chain seq x y z
N MET A 1 10.89 -69.88 13.30
CA MET A 1 11.87 -70.02 12.20
C MET A 1 12.73 -68.76 12.20
N THR A 2 14.01 -68.77 12.61
CA THR A 2 15.22 -69.24 11.86
C THR A 2 15.50 -68.39 10.61
N ARG A 3 16.66 -67.73 10.40
CA ARG A 3 17.98 -67.78 11.08
C ARG A 3 18.76 -66.43 10.98
N ARG A 4 19.74 -66.23 11.89
CA ARG A 4 20.98 -65.42 11.77
C ARG A 4 22.18 -66.40 11.57
N PRO A 5 23.49 -66.03 11.44
CA PRO A 5 24.17 -64.72 11.57
C PRO A 5 25.04 -64.38 10.30
N SER A 6 26.18 -63.65 10.24
CA SER A 6 27.09 -63.02 11.24
C SER A 6 27.93 -61.84 10.67
N GLU A 7 28.54 -61.09 11.61
CA GLU A 7 29.93 -60.54 11.69
C GLU A 7 30.82 -60.32 10.42
N TYR A 8 31.72 -59.33 10.33
CA TYR A 8 32.79 -58.98 11.30
C TYR A 8 33.26 -57.50 11.29
N LEU A 9 33.87 -57.07 12.40
CA LEU A 9 34.70 -55.85 12.54
C LEU A 9 36.20 -56.17 12.28
N PRO A 10 37.04 -55.14 12.06
CA PRO A 10 38.11 -54.95 13.05
C PRO A 10 38.40 -53.48 13.42
N THR A 11 39.12 -53.28 14.54
CA THR A 11 39.49 -51.98 15.11
C THR A 11 41.02 -51.75 15.11
N GLY A 12 41.46 -50.49 15.08
CA GLY A 12 42.86 -50.11 15.36
C GLY A 12 43.19 -48.68 14.92
N ARG A 13 44.24 -48.02 15.44
CA ARG A 13 45.04 -48.29 16.66
C ARG A 13 45.74 -46.98 17.08
N TRP A 14 45.92 -46.75 18.38
CA TRP A 14 46.60 -45.55 18.90
C TRP A 14 48.12 -45.58 18.65
N LYS A 15 48.72 -44.40 18.40
CA LYS A 15 50.11 -44.05 18.78
C LYS A 15 50.21 -42.58 19.18
N LYS A 16 50.79 -42.30 20.36
CA LYS A 16 51.38 -41.00 20.74
C LYS A 16 52.88 -41.07 20.50
N VAL A 17 53.48 -40.02 19.92
CA VAL A 17 54.91 -39.69 20.10
C VAL A 17 55.08 -38.16 20.13
N SER A 18 56.00 -37.70 20.97
CA SER A 18 56.63 -36.38 21.03
C SER A 18 58.10 -36.65 21.48
N PRO A 19 59.09 -35.72 21.45
CA PRO A 19 58.97 -34.25 21.49
C PRO A 19 60.07 -33.49 20.68
N LEU A 20 60.31 -32.22 21.07
CA LEU A 20 61.52 -31.38 20.85
C LEU A 20 61.73 -30.67 19.50
N GLY A 21 62.33 -29.47 19.60
CA GLY A 21 62.60 -28.52 18.52
C GLY A 21 61.41 -27.57 18.22
N GLY A 22 61.53 -26.24 18.22
CA GLY A 22 62.66 -25.35 18.55
C GLY A 22 62.83 -24.26 17.49
N GLY A 23 62.46 -23.01 17.80
CA GLY A 23 62.59 -21.89 16.85
C GLY A 23 61.86 -20.62 17.28
N ALA A 24 62.51 -19.48 17.10
CA ALA A 24 62.13 -18.14 17.57
C ALA A 24 60.77 -17.59 17.09
N CYS A 25 60.20 -16.67 17.89
CA CYS A 25 59.21 -15.70 17.42
C CYS A 25 59.83 -14.69 16.44
N PRO A 26 58.99 -13.98 15.66
CA PRO A 26 58.98 -12.53 15.83
C PRO A 26 57.58 -11.96 16.13
N ASN A 27 57.53 -10.88 16.91
CA ASN A 27 56.31 -10.11 17.16
C ASN A 27 56.07 -9.07 16.06
N ALA A 28 54.84 -8.96 15.54
CA ALA A 28 54.13 -7.69 15.32
C ALA A 28 52.83 -7.87 14.49
N ALA A 29 51.67 -7.66 15.13
CA ALA A 29 50.47 -7.06 14.51
C ALA A 29 49.41 -6.82 15.59
N ALA A 30 48.99 -5.57 15.78
CA ALA A 30 47.96 -5.23 16.78
C ALA A 30 46.54 -5.52 16.26
N LYS A 31 45.62 -5.86 17.18
CA LYS A 31 44.19 -5.62 17.02
C LYS A 31 43.62 -4.97 18.30
N PRO A 32 42.76 -3.94 18.18
CA PRO A 32 42.23 -3.19 19.32
C PRO A 32 41.17 -3.98 20.12
N PRO A 33 40.84 -3.54 21.35
CA PRO A 33 39.91 -4.24 22.24
C PRO A 33 38.44 -4.11 21.83
N VAL A 34 37.60 -4.92 22.50
CA VAL A 34 36.14 -4.94 22.39
C VAL A 34 35.55 -3.59 22.77
N SER A 35 34.75 -2.98 21.90
CA SER A 35 33.94 -1.80 22.22
C SER A 35 32.48 -2.20 22.48
N GLU A 36 31.91 -1.70 23.57
CA GLU A 36 30.55 -1.98 24.01
C GLU A 36 29.48 -1.61 22.96
N PHE A 37 28.49 -2.49 22.79
CA PHE A 37 27.25 -2.15 22.09
C PHE A 37 26.32 -1.44 23.08
N GLU A 38 26.53 -0.14 23.26
CA GLU A 38 25.72 0.69 24.17
C GLU A 38 24.25 0.75 23.68
N SER A 39 23.34 0.17 24.46
CA SER A 39 21.91 0.16 24.13
C SER A 39 21.29 1.56 24.30
N PRO A 40 20.72 2.17 23.25
CA PRO A 40 20.12 3.50 23.35
C PRO A 40 18.87 3.47 24.25
N LYS A 41 18.98 4.08 25.44
CA LYS A 41 17.87 4.15 26.41
C LYS A 41 16.67 4.92 25.84
N LEU A 42 15.57 4.20 25.61
CA LEU A 42 14.25 4.76 25.32
C LEU A 42 13.79 5.70 26.45
N LYS A 43 13.95 7.01 26.25
CA LYS A 43 13.33 8.03 27.12
C LYS A 43 11.83 8.09 26.83
N MET A 44 11.06 7.29 27.57
CA MET A 44 9.59 7.35 27.61
C MET A 44 9.12 8.65 28.31
N ALA A 45 9.27 9.79 27.62
CA ALA A 45 8.72 11.07 28.03
C ALA A 45 7.22 11.14 27.67
N GLY A 46 6.41 10.30 28.33
CA GLY A 46 4.97 10.19 28.13
C GLY A 46 4.21 11.44 28.59
N LYS A 47 4.20 12.49 27.76
CA LYS A 47 3.47 13.72 28.06
C LYS A 47 1.98 13.54 27.76
N LEU A 48 1.18 13.31 28.79
CA LEU A 48 -0.28 13.39 28.68
C LEU A 48 -0.69 14.76 28.15
N HIS A 49 -1.29 14.79 26.97
CA HIS A 49 -2.14 15.88 26.50
C HIS A 49 -3.58 15.40 26.60
N GLY A 50 -4.44 16.19 27.24
CA GLY A 50 -5.84 15.82 27.49
C GLY A 50 -6.64 15.67 26.20
N VAL A 51 -7.56 14.70 26.17
CA VAL A 51 -8.39 14.41 25.00
C VAL A 51 -9.51 15.45 24.86
N THR A 52 -9.19 16.56 24.22
CA THR A 52 -10.20 17.48 23.66
C THR A 52 -10.62 16.95 22.27
N ASN A 53 -11.64 16.07 22.22
CA ASN A 53 -12.30 15.50 21.02
C ASN A 53 -11.50 15.66 19.70
N GLY A 54 -10.37 14.95 19.62
CA GLY A 54 -9.29 15.27 18.69
C GLY A 54 -9.61 14.97 17.23
N ASP A 55 -9.11 15.81 16.32
CA ASP A 55 -8.92 15.42 14.93
C ASP A 55 -7.59 14.67 14.82
N VAL A 56 -7.66 13.37 14.55
CA VAL A 56 -6.46 12.52 14.43
C VAL A 56 -5.56 13.00 13.29
N LEU A 57 -4.26 13.10 13.55
CA LEU A 57 -3.25 13.56 12.61
C LEU A 57 -2.49 12.37 12.02
N PHE A 58 -2.41 12.26 10.69
CA PHE A 58 -1.69 11.21 9.97
C PHE A 58 -0.22 11.14 10.43
N SER A 59 0.42 12.27 10.67
CA SER A 59 1.80 12.36 11.19
C SER A 59 1.98 11.82 12.61
N SER A 60 0.91 11.54 13.36
CA SER A 60 0.97 10.90 14.69
C SER A 60 0.71 9.38 14.70
N LEU A 61 0.26 8.78 13.59
CA LEU A 61 0.03 7.34 13.52
C LEU A 61 1.35 6.58 13.37
N ALA A 62 1.46 5.43 14.05
CA ALA A 62 2.55 4.49 13.83
C ALA A 62 2.41 3.79 12.46
N ARG A 63 3.49 3.69 11.68
CA ARG A 63 3.54 2.83 10.47
C ARG A 63 3.80 1.36 10.86
N SER A 64 2.84 0.73 11.53
CA SER A 64 2.99 -0.61 12.13
C SER A 64 2.44 -1.76 11.28
N LEU A 65 1.61 -1.46 10.26
CA LEU A 65 1.03 -2.46 9.37
C LEU A 65 1.91 -2.71 8.14
N PHE A 66 2.05 -3.98 7.75
CA PHE A 66 2.49 -4.32 6.39
C PHE A 66 1.29 -4.30 5.44
N VAL A 67 1.51 -3.86 4.19
CA VAL A 67 0.50 -3.88 3.13
C VAL A 67 1.19 -4.21 1.81
N VAL A 68 0.73 -5.27 1.16
CA VAL A 68 1.18 -5.73 -0.16
C VAL A 68 -0.04 -5.80 -1.07
N ALA A 69 0.08 -5.33 -2.30
CA ALA A 69 -0.97 -5.42 -3.31
C ALA A 69 -0.42 -6.09 -4.58
N SER A 70 -1.26 -6.82 -5.29
CA SER A 70 -0.90 -7.51 -6.53
C SER A 70 -0.55 -6.65 -7.75
N PRO A 71 -0.97 -5.36 -7.87
CA PRO A 71 -0.60 -4.56 -9.03
C PRO A 71 0.90 -4.25 -9.07
N THR A 72 1.53 -4.43 -10.23
CA THR A 72 2.92 -4.01 -10.44
C THR A 72 3.02 -2.51 -10.70
N GLU A 73 4.22 -1.95 -10.50
CA GLU A 73 4.48 -0.54 -10.76
C GLU A 73 4.20 -0.16 -12.23
N GLY A 74 3.48 0.95 -12.43
CA GLY A 74 3.04 1.41 -13.75
C GLY A 74 1.89 0.62 -14.37
N GLN A 75 1.44 -0.49 -13.77
CA GLN A 75 0.38 -1.33 -14.34
C GLN A 75 -0.93 -0.56 -14.52
N VAL A 76 -1.57 -0.74 -15.67
CA VAL A 76 -2.89 -0.17 -15.96
C VAL A 76 -3.97 -1.23 -15.74
N LEU A 77 -4.96 -0.90 -14.91
CA LEU A 77 -6.11 -1.75 -14.58
C LEU A 77 -7.40 -1.01 -14.91
N LYS A 78 -8.41 -1.70 -15.42
CA LYS A 78 -9.71 -1.11 -15.77
C LYS A 78 -10.74 -1.32 -14.66
N ALA A 79 -11.48 -0.25 -14.35
CA ALA A 79 -12.67 -0.28 -13.51
C ALA A 79 -13.75 -1.19 -14.11
N GLY A 80 -14.45 -1.96 -13.26
CA GLY A 80 -15.50 -2.90 -13.66
C GLY A 80 -15.03 -4.22 -14.29
N GLU A 81 -13.79 -4.31 -14.77
CA GLU A 81 -13.20 -5.51 -15.39
C GLU A 81 -12.18 -6.19 -14.46
N ASN A 82 -11.14 -5.48 -14.02
CA ASN A 82 -10.02 -6.10 -13.30
C ASN A 82 -10.26 -6.23 -11.78
N ASN A 83 -9.43 -7.08 -11.16
CA ASN A 83 -9.42 -7.32 -9.72
C ASN A 83 -7.99 -7.09 -9.20
N ILE A 84 -7.86 -6.63 -7.96
CA ILE A 84 -6.60 -6.63 -7.21
C ILE A 84 -6.71 -7.63 -6.06
N VAL A 85 -5.57 -8.19 -5.64
CA VAL A 85 -5.45 -8.91 -4.37
C VAL A 85 -4.62 -8.03 -3.43
N VAL A 86 -5.07 -7.88 -2.19
CA VAL A 86 -4.35 -7.11 -1.17
C VAL A 86 -4.21 -7.95 0.10
N THR A 87 -2.96 -8.08 0.56
CA THR A 87 -2.61 -8.76 1.81
C THR A 87 -2.06 -7.72 2.78
N PHE A 88 -2.59 -7.68 4.00
CA PHE A 88 -2.19 -6.69 5.00
C PHE A 88 -2.25 -7.31 6.40
N GLY A 89 -1.52 -6.75 7.35
CA GLY A 89 -1.54 -7.24 8.73
C GLY A 89 -0.44 -6.68 9.61
N LEU A 90 -0.21 -7.36 10.72
CA LEU A 90 0.79 -7.03 11.73
C LEU A 90 1.89 -8.09 11.79
N ASN A 91 3.14 -7.63 11.73
CA ASN A 91 4.31 -8.44 12.05
C ASN A 91 4.20 -8.95 13.50
N GLU A 92 4.67 -10.16 13.78
CA GLU A 92 4.41 -10.85 15.05
C GLU A 92 5.01 -10.13 16.25
N THR A 93 6.18 -9.51 16.06
CA THR A 93 6.85 -8.65 17.04
C THR A 93 6.00 -7.44 17.45
N VAL A 94 5.32 -6.82 16.48
CA VAL A 94 4.40 -5.69 16.70
C VAL A 94 3.10 -6.17 17.33
N ARG A 95 2.54 -7.28 16.83
CA ARG A 95 1.30 -7.92 17.31
C ARG A 95 1.39 -8.17 18.82
N ASN A 96 2.48 -8.78 19.28
CA ASN A 96 2.71 -9.08 20.69
C ASN A 96 2.77 -7.83 21.59
N GLN A 97 3.18 -6.68 21.06
CA GLN A 97 3.22 -5.39 21.76
C GLN A 97 1.89 -4.61 21.70
N THR A 98 0.99 -4.97 20.78
CA THR A 98 -0.27 -4.23 20.51
C THR A 98 -1.53 -5.08 20.74
N ASN A 99 -1.36 -6.24 21.38
CA ASN A 99 -2.44 -7.18 21.72
C ASN A 99 -3.63 -6.46 22.37
N GLY A 100 -4.75 -6.44 21.65
CA GLY A 100 -6.02 -5.86 22.10
C GLY A 100 -6.27 -4.40 21.73
N LEU A 101 -5.27 -3.63 21.30
CA LEU A 101 -5.44 -2.21 20.91
C LEU A 101 -6.23 -2.04 19.60
N TYR A 102 -6.01 -2.93 18.63
CA TYR A 102 -6.68 -2.88 17.34
C TYR A 102 -7.97 -3.72 17.36
N LYS A 103 -9.10 -3.13 16.94
CA LYS A 103 -10.42 -3.77 16.92
C LYS A 103 -11.01 -3.90 15.51
N LYS A 104 -10.67 -2.97 14.61
CA LYS A 104 -11.17 -2.91 13.24
C LYS A 104 -10.01 -2.57 12.29
N MET A 105 -10.05 -3.12 11.08
CA MET A 105 -9.13 -2.80 9.99
C MET A 105 -9.93 -2.28 8.80
N GLU A 106 -9.51 -1.14 8.25
CA GLU A 106 -10.00 -0.66 6.96
C GLU A 106 -8.85 -0.54 5.97
N VAL A 107 -9.06 -1.00 4.74
CA VAL A 107 -8.13 -0.78 3.64
C VAL A 107 -8.76 0.19 2.65
N LYS A 108 -8.03 1.25 2.33
CA LYS A 108 -8.49 2.35 1.47
C LYS A 108 -7.57 2.51 0.26
N LEU A 109 -8.19 2.82 -0.88
CA LEU A 109 -7.53 3.16 -2.12
C LEU A 109 -7.21 4.66 -2.14
N CYS A 110 -5.96 5.01 -2.41
CA CYS A 110 -5.39 6.32 -2.14
C CYS A 110 -4.77 6.97 -3.38
N TYR A 111 -5.10 8.22 -3.68
CA TYR A 111 -4.55 8.97 -4.82
C TYR A 111 -3.05 9.26 -4.65
N ALA A 112 -2.24 8.81 -5.61
CA ALA A 112 -0.83 9.17 -5.69
C ALA A 112 -0.64 10.68 -5.99
N PRO A 113 0.46 11.33 -5.57
CA PRO A 113 0.65 12.79 -5.71
C PRO A 113 0.44 13.33 -7.13
N ILE A 114 0.93 12.58 -8.14
CA ILE A 114 0.77 12.89 -9.57
C ILE A 114 -0.71 13.01 -10.00
N SER A 115 -1.64 12.41 -9.27
CA SER A 115 -3.09 12.48 -9.51
C SER A 115 -3.85 13.44 -8.57
N GLN A 116 -3.14 14.13 -7.67
CA GLN A 116 -3.67 15.20 -6.82
C GLN A 116 -3.47 16.60 -7.42
N VAL A 117 -2.52 16.75 -8.36
CA VAL A 117 -2.26 18.00 -9.10
C VAL A 117 -3.56 18.53 -9.73
N ASP A 118 -3.81 19.83 -9.57
CA ASP A 118 -5.02 20.58 -9.98
C ASP A 118 -6.38 20.05 -9.49
N ARG A 119 -6.39 18.97 -8.70
CA ARG A 119 -7.61 18.35 -8.16
C ARG A 119 -7.68 18.57 -6.66
N LYS A 120 -8.07 19.80 -6.24
CA LYS A 120 -8.28 20.19 -4.82
C LYS A 120 -9.14 19.18 -4.03
N TRP A 121 -10.06 18.47 -4.68
CA TRP A 121 -10.90 17.44 -4.08
C TRP A 121 -10.20 16.10 -3.79
N ARG A 122 -8.92 15.94 -4.16
CA ARG A 122 -8.05 14.77 -3.89
C ARG A 122 -6.87 15.11 -2.96
N LYS A 123 -6.82 16.34 -2.43
CA LYS A 123 -5.64 16.89 -1.73
C LYS A 123 -5.33 16.12 -0.44
N THR A 124 -4.06 15.78 -0.25
CA THR A 124 -3.53 15.29 1.04
C THR A 124 -3.68 16.37 2.12
N VAL A 125 -4.27 16.02 3.26
CA VAL A 125 -4.29 16.82 4.49
C VAL A 125 -3.81 15.93 5.64
N ASP A 126 -3.08 16.49 6.61
CA ASP A 126 -2.56 15.71 7.74
C ASP A 126 -3.68 15.27 8.71
N ASN A 127 -4.63 16.16 8.97
CA ASN A 127 -5.88 15.87 9.69
C ASN A 127 -6.73 14.85 8.91
N LEU A 128 -6.89 13.63 9.44
CA LEU A 128 -7.48 12.50 8.72
C LEU A 128 -8.96 12.71 8.36
N LYS A 129 -9.75 13.35 9.22
CA LYS A 129 -11.15 13.71 8.93
C LYS A 129 -11.28 14.70 7.76
N LYS A 130 -10.17 15.31 7.33
CA LYS A 130 -10.07 16.27 6.22
C LYS A 130 -9.18 15.77 5.08
N ASP A 131 -8.54 14.59 5.20
CA ASP A 131 -7.70 14.01 4.15
C ASP A 131 -8.56 13.48 3.01
N LYS A 132 -8.36 14.03 1.80
CA LYS A 132 -9.04 13.56 0.59
C LYS A 132 -8.15 12.66 -0.27
N THR A 133 -7.02 12.18 0.27
CA THR A 133 -6.17 11.20 -0.42
C THR A 133 -6.89 9.86 -0.60
N CYS A 134 -7.55 9.35 0.43
CA CYS A 134 -7.99 7.95 0.52
C CYS A 134 -9.52 7.86 0.65
N GLN A 135 -10.24 7.92 -0.48
CA GLN A 135 -11.70 8.11 -0.51
C GLN A 135 -12.51 6.81 -0.64
N PHE A 136 -11.94 5.75 -1.24
CA PHE A 136 -12.65 4.49 -1.47
C PHE A 136 -12.18 3.44 -0.46
N THR A 137 -13.09 2.91 0.36
CA THR A 137 -12.81 1.79 1.26
C THR A 137 -13.03 0.48 0.52
N ILE A 138 -11.96 -0.28 0.32
CA ILE A 138 -11.96 -1.56 -0.42
C ILE A 138 -12.07 -2.78 0.50
N TYR A 139 -11.91 -2.57 1.82
CA TYR A 139 -12.13 -3.55 2.87
C TYR A 139 -12.51 -2.82 4.16
N ASP A 140 -13.53 -3.31 4.84
CA ASP A 140 -13.97 -2.89 6.17
C ASP A 140 -14.41 -4.14 6.94
N LYS A 141 -13.66 -4.55 7.97
CA LYS A 141 -13.99 -5.66 8.89
C LYS A 141 -13.36 -5.47 10.27
N PRO A 142 -13.82 -6.20 11.30
CA PRO A 142 -13.06 -6.40 12.54
C PRO A 142 -11.62 -6.88 12.29
N TYR A 143 -10.72 -6.64 13.24
CA TYR A 143 -9.35 -7.15 13.15
C TYR A 143 -9.31 -8.66 13.47
N GLU A 144 -8.95 -9.46 12.47
CA GLU A 144 -8.68 -10.89 12.59
C GLU A 144 -7.16 -11.15 12.58
N THR A 145 -6.67 -12.08 13.41
CA THR A 145 -5.21 -12.34 13.53
C THR A 145 -4.59 -12.85 12.23
N ASN A 146 -5.36 -13.62 11.46
CA ASN A 146 -4.91 -14.38 10.28
C ASN A 146 -5.61 -13.86 9.02
N VAL A 147 -5.32 -12.62 8.61
CA VAL A 147 -5.89 -12.04 7.39
C VAL A 147 -5.22 -12.65 6.15
N GLU A 148 -5.91 -13.59 5.50
CA GLU A 148 -5.57 -14.00 4.14
C GLU A 148 -5.83 -12.87 3.13
N GLY A 149 -5.06 -12.83 2.04
CA GLY A 149 -5.12 -11.76 1.05
C GLY A 149 -6.46 -11.71 0.33
N PHE A 150 -7.23 -10.63 0.51
CA PHE A 150 -8.56 -10.50 -0.06
C PHE A 150 -8.51 -10.02 -1.52
N ARG A 151 -9.46 -10.49 -2.34
CA ARG A 151 -9.64 -10.06 -3.73
C ARG A 151 -10.72 -8.98 -3.79
N TRP A 152 -10.36 -7.75 -4.18
CA TRP A 152 -11.31 -6.68 -4.49
C TRP A 152 -11.44 -6.53 -6.00
N LYS A 153 -12.69 -6.43 -6.48
CA LYS A 153 -12.98 -6.08 -7.88
C LYS A 153 -13.02 -4.57 -7.99
N ILE A 154 -12.32 -3.98 -8.95
CA ILE A 154 -12.31 -2.52 -9.10
C ILE A 154 -13.71 -2.04 -9.48
N GLU A 155 -14.28 -1.17 -8.66
CA GLU A 155 -15.66 -0.68 -8.82
C GLU A 155 -15.78 0.31 -9.99
N LYS A 156 -16.95 0.34 -10.63
CA LYS A 156 -17.16 1.01 -11.94
C LYS A 156 -17.03 2.54 -11.87
N ASP A 157 -17.30 3.11 -10.71
CA ASP A 157 -17.23 4.52 -10.36
C ASP A 157 -15.79 5.01 -10.08
N THR A 158 -14.86 4.09 -9.78
CA THR A 158 -13.47 4.41 -9.44
C THR A 158 -12.83 5.19 -10.60
N PRO A 159 -12.51 6.49 -10.42
CA PRO A 159 -12.20 7.38 -11.53
C PRO A 159 -10.76 7.21 -11.99
N THR A 160 -10.48 7.58 -13.25
CA THR A 160 -9.14 7.49 -13.83
C THR A 160 -8.12 8.31 -13.02
N ALA A 161 -7.11 7.62 -12.49
CA ALA A 161 -5.99 8.18 -11.73
C ALA A 161 -4.91 7.12 -11.44
N THR A 162 -3.78 7.57 -10.92
CA THR A 162 -2.73 6.75 -10.30
C THR A 162 -2.98 6.64 -8.80
N TYR A 163 -2.88 5.42 -8.27
CA TYR A 163 -3.23 5.05 -6.91
C TYR A 163 -2.13 4.23 -6.21
N PHE A 164 -2.23 4.18 -4.89
CA PHE A 164 -1.58 3.22 -4.01
C PHE A 164 -2.61 2.70 -2.99
N VAL A 165 -2.28 1.64 -2.24
CA VAL A 165 -3.17 1.09 -1.20
C VAL A 165 -2.63 1.41 0.19
N ARG A 166 -3.52 1.78 1.12
CA ARG A 166 -3.21 2.04 2.53
C ARG A 166 -4.19 1.28 3.44
N ALA A 167 -3.67 0.58 4.43
CA ALA A 167 -4.46 0.03 5.53
C ALA A 167 -4.38 0.95 6.75
N TYR A 168 -5.46 1.00 7.52
CA TYR A 168 -5.58 1.70 8.79
C TYR A 168 -6.10 0.73 9.85
N ALA A 169 -5.49 0.77 11.05
CA ALA A 169 -5.98 0.06 12.23
C ALA A 169 -6.70 1.02 13.16
N TYR A 170 -7.88 0.60 13.62
CA TYR A 170 -8.78 1.39 14.45
C TYR A 170 -8.87 0.79 15.87
N ASN A 171 -8.96 1.66 16.87
CA ASN A 171 -9.15 1.28 18.27
C ASN A 171 -10.63 0.98 18.61
N SER A 172 -10.93 0.75 19.89
CA SER A 172 -12.31 0.56 20.40
C SER A 172 -13.23 1.76 20.22
N ASN A 173 -12.66 2.95 20.04
CA ASN A 173 -13.39 4.23 19.95
C ASN A 173 -13.70 4.61 18.50
N GLY A 174 -13.19 3.85 17.52
CA GLY A 174 -13.28 4.18 16.10
C GLY A 174 -12.24 5.20 15.61
N GLU A 175 -11.13 5.38 16.33
CA GLU A 175 -10.04 6.30 15.98
C GLU A 175 -8.89 5.55 15.28
N GLU A 176 -8.30 6.13 14.23
CA GLU A 176 -7.10 5.57 13.60
C GLU A 176 -5.88 5.65 14.55
N VAL A 177 -5.28 4.49 14.86
CA VAL A 177 -4.11 4.39 15.75
C VAL A 177 -2.84 3.92 15.05
N ALA A 178 -2.96 3.29 13.88
CA ALA A 178 -1.81 2.91 13.06
C ALA A 178 -2.17 2.81 11.56
N TYR A 179 -1.16 2.83 10.71
CA TYR A 179 -1.31 2.65 9.26
C TYR A 179 -0.23 1.75 8.65
N GLY A 180 -0.47 1.36 7.40
CA GLY A 180 0.52 0.79 6.50
C GLY A 180 0.16 1.14 5.06
N GLN A 181 1.13 1.17 4.15
CA GLN A 181 0.87 1.50 2.74
C GLN A 181 1.91 0.82 1.84
N THR A 182 1.50 0.49 0.61
CA THR A 182 2.34 -0.19 -0.40
C THR A 182 3.49 0.68 -0.90
N THR A 183 3.34 2.00 -0.83
CA THR A 183 4.29 2.99 -1.36
C THR A 183 5.29 3.50 -0.30
N ASN A 184 6.40 4.06 -0.76
CA ASN A 184 7.42 4.68 0.08
C ASN A 184 6.89 5.94 0.84
N GLY A 185 7.73 6.56 1.66
CA GLY A 185 7.36 7.78 2.40
C GLY A 185 7.03 8.98 1.49
N LYS A 186 7.61 9.03 0.29
CA LYS A 186 7.41 10.09 -0.71
C LYS A 186 6.18 9.87 -1.61
N LYS A 187 5.49 8.72 -1.48
CA LYS A 187 4.40 8.24 -2.34
C LYS A 187 4.77 8.16 -3.84
N THR A 188 6.00 7.72 -4.16
CA THR A 188 6.52 7.66 -5.56
C THR A 188 6.64 6.25 -6.14
N GLU A 189 6.74 5.22 -5.29
CA GLU A 189 7.01 3.82 -5.67
C GLU A 189 5.77 2.92 -5.51
N ASN A 190 5.74 1.76 -6.17
CA ASN A 190 4.62 0.79 -6.12
C ASN A 190 3.27 1.43 -6.46
N LEU A 191 3.28 2.31 -7.46
CA LEU A 191 2.10 3.03 -7.94
C LEU A 191 1.49 2.33 -9.16
N PHE A 192 0.16 2.16 -9.18
CA PHE A 192 -0.56 1.58 -10.31
C PHE A 192 -1.66 2.54 -10.80
N LYS A 193 -2.04 2.42 -12.07
CA LYS A 193 -3.02 3.29 -12.72
C LYS A 193 -4.35 2.55 -12.85
N ILE A 194 -5.43 3.14 -12.35
CA ILE A 194 -6.78 2.70 -12.69
C ILE A 194 -7.30 3.58 -13.82
N GLN A 195 -7.86 2.95 -14.84
CA GLN A 195 -8.67 3.57 -15.88
C GLN A 195 -10.14 3.36 -15.52
N GLY A 196 -10.78 4.45 -15.09
CA GLY A 196 -12.21 4.48 -14.81
C GLY A 196 -13.03 4.36 -16.09
N ILE A 197 -14.30 3.99 -15.96
CA ILE A 197 -15.22 3.97 -17.11
C ILE A 197 -15.44 5.41 -17.58
N SER A 198 -15.14 5.67 -18.86
CA SER A 198 -15.40 6.97 -19.47
C SER A 198 -16.88 7.12 -19.75
N GLY A 199 -17.53 8.13 -19.15
CA GLY A 199 -18.90 8.52 -19.50
C GLY A 199 -19.04 9.09 -20.92
N ARG A 200 -17.93 9.30 -21.64
CA ARG A 200 -17.91 9.62 -23.07
C ARG A 200 -18.22 8.38 -23.89
N HIS A 201 -19.50 8.01 -23.94
CA HIS A 201 -20.01 7.01 -24.88
C HIS A 201 -19.96 7.55 -26.32
N ALA A 202 -19.61 6.70 -27.27
CA ALA A 202 -19.55 7.07 -28.70
C ALA A 202 -20.88 7.62 -29.24
N SER A 203 -22.03 7.22 -28.66
CA SER A 203 -23.35 7.78 -28.97
C SER A 203 -23.47 9.27 -28.66
N MET A 204 -22.82 9.77 -27.60
CA MET A 204 -22.82 11.18 -27.24
C MET A 204 -21.95 12.00 -28.21
N ASP A 205 -20.81 11.46 -28.62
CA ASP A 205 -19.97 12.06 -29.66
C ASP A 205 -20.71 12.15 -31.00
N ILE A 206 -21.29 11.03 -31.47
CA ILE A 206 -22.08 10.98 -32.72
C ILE A 206 -23.24 11.96 -32.65
N ALA A 207 -24.01 11.98 -31.56
CA ALA A 207 -25.13 12.91 -31.38
C ALA A 207 -24.67 14.37 -31.45
N SER A 208 -23.53 14.73 -30.85
CA SER A 208 -22.99 16.11 -30.92
C SER A 208 -22.64 16.55 -32.35
N VAL A 209 -22.13 15.63 -33.18
CA VAL A 209 -21.86 15.89 -34.61
C VAL A 209 -23.17 16.04 -35.38
N CYS A 210 -24.15 15.15 -35.16
CA CYS A 210 -25.45 15.23 -35.82
C CYS A 210 -26.20 16.53 -35.49
N PHE A 211 -26.25 16.93 -34.21
CA PHE A 211 -26.96 18.15 -33.79
C PHE A 211 -26.25 19.43 -34.26
N SER A 212 -24.91 19.48 -34.29
CA SER A 212 -24.19 20.66 -34.80
C SER A 212 -24.34 20.83 -36.31
N VAL A 213 -24.31 19.75 -37.09
CA VAL A 213 -24.62 19.79 -38.53
C VAL A 213 -26.08 20.20 -38.75
N PHE A 214 -27.03 19.62 -38.01
CA PHE A 214 -28.45 19.97 -38.12
C PHE A 214 -28.69 21.46 -37.83
N ALA A 215 -28.12 22.02 -36.76
CA ALA A 215 -28.28 23.42 -36.41
C ALA A 215 -27.80 24.37 -37.53
N LEU A 216 -26.66 24.07 -38.17
CA LEU A 216 -26.16 24.84 -39.31
C LEU A 216 -27.10 24.72 -40.53
N VAL A 217 -27.53 23.50 -40.87
CA VAL A 217 -28.44 23.27 -42.01
C VAL A 217 -29.80 23.95 -41.79
N SER A 218 -30.35 23.90 -40.58
CA SER A 218 -31.58 24.63 -40.23
C SER A 218 -31.38 26.14 -40.36
N LEU A 219 -30.29 26.70 -39.85
CA LEU A 219 -30.00 28.14 -39.92
C LEU A 219 -29.89 28.63 -41.38
N PHE A 220 -29.15 27.93 -42.23
CA PHE A 220 -29.09 28.22 -43.66
C PHE A 220 -30.45 28.04 -44.35
N GLY A 221 -31.22 27.02 -43.98
CA GLY A 221 -32.58 26.80 -44.46
C GLY A 221 -33.52 27.96 -44.15
N PHE A 222 -33.51 28.48 -42.92
CA PHE A 222 -34.28 29.66 -42.52
C PHE A 222 -33.93 30.89 -43.35
N PHE A 223 -32.63 31.23 -43.49
CA PHE A 223 -32.20 32.37 -44.31
C PHE A 223 -32.58 32.24 -45.80
N LEU A 224 -32.60 31.02 -46.34
CA LEU A 224 -33.03 30.79 -47.73
C LEU A 224 -34.54 30.95 -47.92
N ILE A 225 -35.35 30.51 -46.94
CA ILE A 225 -36.81 30.69 -46.95
C ILE A 225 -37.16 32.18 -46.79
N GLU A 226 -36.53 32.87 -45.84
CA GLU A 226 -36.70 34.30 -45.60
C GLU A 226 -36.39 35.12 -46.86
N LYS A 227 -35.30 34.80 -47.59
CA LYS A 227 -34.95 35.44 -48.87
C LYS A 227 -35.89 35.16 -50.04
N GLN A 228 -36.76 34.15 -49.96
CA GLN A 228 -37.83 33.95 -50.94
C GLN A 228 -39.09 34.73 -50.53
N GLN A 229 -39.43 34.76 -49.24
CA GLN A 229 -40.55 35.55 -48.72
C GLN A 229 -40.32 37.05 -48.87
N SER A 230 -39.08 37.54 -48.71
CA SER A 230 -38.71 38.96 -48.92
C SER A 230 -38.64 39.40 -50.40
N LYS A 231 -39.22 38.62 -51.32
CA LYS A 231 -39.20 38.84 -52.78
C LYS A 231 -40.56 38.68 -53.47
N SER A 232 -41.62 38.43 -52.69
CA SER A 232 -43.02 38.45 -53.13
C SER A 232 -43.74 39.68 -52.57
#